data_AF-A0A813LVL8-F1
#
_entry.id   AF-A0A813LVL8-F1
#
_cell.length_a   1.000
_cell.length_b   1.000
_cell.length_c   1.000
_cell.angle_alpha   90.00
_cell.angle_beta   90.00
_cell.angle_gamma   90.00
#
_symmetry.space_group_name_H-M   'P 1'
#
loop_
_entity.id
_entity.type
_entity.pdbx_description
1 polymer ?
#
loop_
_entity_poly.entity_id
_entity_poly.type
_entity_poly.pdbx_seq_one_letter_code
_entity_poly.pdbx_strand_id
1 'polypeptide(L)'
;MEKVLPSFDLEGVARYLADKECKRVVVMCGAGISTSAGIPDFRSPGTGLYDNLQRFNLPRAESIFELDYFRKSPGAFYELAREMWPGNFSPTLAHYFIRLLHDKGVLLRCYSQNIDSLEREAGVPADKLIAAHGNFDAAHVIDTVPEVEARELFFECGLELWLLLLLLLLSLLLLLLLLLLPLLLLLLLFLSVDSSVAGSKQKI
;
A
#
# COMPACT_ATOMS: atom_id res chain seq x y z
N MET A 1 5.33 5.12 -47.98
CA MET A 1 4.46 4.85 -46.82
C MET A 1 3.47 6.00 -46.76
N GLU A 2 2.17 5.71 -46.68
CA GLU A 2 1.15 6.75 -46.65
C GLU A 2 1.06 7.35 -45.23
N LYS A 3 0.77 8.65 -45.16
CA LYS A 3 0.74 9.37 -43.88
C LYS A 3 -0.59 9.06 -43.18
N VAL A 4 -0.51 8.39 -42.03
CA VAL A 4 -1.71 7.96 -41.26
C VAL A 4 -2.30 9.11 -40.45
N LEU A 5 -1.45 9.97 -39.86
CA LEU A 5 -1.90 11.11 -39.05
C LEU A 5 -2.05 12.39 -39.89
N PRO A 6 -3.10 13.19 -39.66
CA PRO A 6 -3.28 14.47 -40.34
C PRO A 6 -2.14 15.46 -39.99
N SER A 7 -1.73 15.50 -38.72
CA SER A 7 -0.61 16.30 -38.20
C SER A 7 0.21 15.51 -37.15
N PHE A 8 1.46 15.91 -36.93
CA PHE A 8 2.39 15.28 -35.97
C PHE A 8 2.40 16.02 -34.63
N ASP A 9 1.22 16.26 -34.09
CA ASP A 9 0.96 16.91 -32.82
C ASP A 9 -0.18 16.18 -32.09
N LEU A 10 -0.49 16.61 -30.86
CA LEU A 10 -1.53 15.97 -30.05
C LEU A 10 -2.91 16.08 -30.71
N GLU A 11 -3.18 17.19 -31.40
CA GLU A 11 -4.43 17.41 -32.14
C GLU A 11 -4.59 16.38 -33.27
N GLY A 12 -3.51 16.10 -34.01
CA GLY A 12 -3.52 15.09 -35.07
C GLY A 12 -3.78 13.68 -34.55
N VAL A 13 -3.19 13.33 -33.41
CA VAL A 13 -3.44 12.06 -32.72
C VAL A 13 -4.89 11.99 -32.22
N ALA A 14 -5.40 13.07 -31.61
CA ALA A 14 -6.78 13.14 -31.11
C ALA A 14 -7.80 12.98 -32.24
N ARG A 15 -7.58 13.64 -33.38
CA ARG A 15 -8.42 13.48 -34.58
C ARG A 15 -8.40 12.05 -35.10
N TYR A 16 -7.22 11.44 -35.17
CA TYR A 16 -7.09 10.04 -35.59
C TYR A 16 -7.78 9.08 -34.61
N LEU A 17 -7.68 9.32 -33.31
CA LEU A 17 -8.33 8.52 -32.28
C LEU A 17 -9.87 8.67 -32.28
N ALA A 18 -10.36 9.87 -32.60
CA ALA A 18 -11.79 10.14 -32.73
C ALA A 18 -12.40 9.60 -34.03
N ASP A 19 -11.57 9.28 -35.03
CA ASP A 19 -12.01 8.65 -36.27
C ASP A 19 -12.55 7.24 -36.00
N LYS A 20 -13.64 6.87 -36.68
CA LYS A 20 -14.34 5.60 -36.50
C LYS A 20 -13.51 4.39 -36.93
N GLU A 21 -12.42 4.61 -37.65
CA GLU A 21 -11.47 3.57 -38.08
C GLU A 21 -10.50 3.16 -36.95
N CYS A 22 -10.23 4.02 -35.97
CA CYS A 22 -9.32 3.70 -34.86
C CYS A 22 -10.02 2.88 -33.77
N LYS A 23 -10.04 1.56 -33.94
CA LYS A 23 -10.77 0.63 -33.03
C LYS A 23 -9.89 -0.16 -32.07
N ARG A 24 -8.57 -0.08 -32.21
CA ARG A 24 -7.61 -0.95 -31.50
C ARG A 24 -6.40 -0.16 -31.04
N VAL A 25 -6.50 0.42 -29.86
CA VAL A 25 -5.42 1.14 -29.19
C VAL A 25 -4.67 0.21 -28.26
N VAL A 26 -3.36 0.15 -28.40
CA VAL A 26 -2.46 -0.48 -27.44
C VAL A 26 -1.80 0.63 -26.63
N VAL A 27 -1.91 0.54 -25.30
CA VAL A 27 -1.19 1.42 -24.39
C VAL A 27 0.02 0.68 -23.86
N MET A 28 1.17 1.35 -23.83
CA MET A 28 2.38 0.87 -23.16
C MET A 28 2.79 1.92 -22.13
N CYS A 29 2.84 1.53 -20.86
CA CYS A 29 3.13 2.44 -19.76
C CYS A 29 4.19 1.89 -18.80
N GLY A 30 4.68 2.79 -17.94
CA GLY A 30 5.67 2.52 -16.91
C GLY A 30 5.57 3.59 -15.82
N ALA A 31 6.58 3.67 -14.94
CA ALA A 31 6.47 4.38 -13.67
C ALA A 31 6.05 5.86 -13.79
N GLY A 32 6.35 6.50 -14.93
CA GLY A 32 5.98 7.89 -15.20
C GLY A 32 4.48 8.20 -15.06
N ILE A 33 3.58 7.23 -15.30
CA ILE A 33 2.13 7.46 -15.12
C ILE A 33 1.68 7.46 -13.66
N SER A 34 2.53 6.96 -12.74
CA SER A 34 2.26 6.82 -11.30
C SER A 34 2.98 7.87 -10.44
N THR A 35 3.89 8.66 -11.02
CA THR A 35 4.65 9.69 -10.27
C THR A 35 3.77 10.72 -9.59
N SER A 36 2.67 11.14 -10.23
CA SER A 36 1.71 12.06 -9.64
C SER A 36 0.79 11.43 -8.60
N ALA A 37 0.79 10.10 -8.45
CA ALA A 37 0.16 9.42 -7.32
C ALA A 37 1.03 9.46 -6.07
N GLY A 38 2.28 9.93 -6.15
CA GLY A 38 3.24 9.91 -5.05
C GLY A 38 4.14 8.66 -5.04
N ILE A 39 4.04 7.79 -6.05
CA ILE A 39 4.94 6.66 -6.24
C ILE A 39 6.18 7.17 -6.99
N PRO A 40 7.37 7.18 -6.37
CA PRO A 40 8.57 7.62 -7.07
C PRO A 40 8.85 6.68 -8.23
N ASP A 41 9.34 7.22 -9.35
CA ASP A 41 9.91 6.35 -10.36
C ASP A 41 11.23 5.73 -9.85
N PHE A 42 11.79 4.80 -10.61
CA PHE A 42 13.03 4.14 -10.16
C PHE A 42 14.27 5.04 -10.29
N ARG A 43 14.30 5.96 -11.26
CA ARG A 43 15.55 6.48 -11.86
C ARG A 43 15.75 7.99 -11.74
N SER A 44 14.73 8.76 -11.34
CA SER A 44 14.81 10.21 -11.26
C SER A 44 15.80 10.63 -10.17
N PRO A 45 16.79 11.48 -10.48
CA PRO A 45 17.72 11.96 -9.46
C PRO A 45 17.01 12.77 -8.37
N GLY A 46 17.35 12.50 -7.10
CA GLY A 46 16.86 13.17 -5.90
C GLY A 46 15.49 12.71 -5.39
N THR A 47 14.65 12.11 -6.24
CA THR A 47 13.30 11.65 -5.86
C THR A 47 13.04 10.19 -6.20
N GLY A 48 13.85 9.60 -7.06
CA GLY A 48 13.70 8.22 -7.51
C GLY A 48 14.01 7.22 -6.42
N LEU A 49 13.45 6.02 -6.57
CA LEU A 49 13.57 4.97 -5.58
C LEU A 49 15.03 4.65 -5.27
N TYR A 50 15.89 4.53 -6.29
CA TYR A 50 17.30 4.16 -6.13
C TYR A 50 18.11 5.09 -5.22
N ASP A 51 17.79 6.39 -5.21
CA ASP A 51 18.47 7.34 -4.32
C ASP A 51 18.04 7.15 -2.84
N ASN A 52 16.82 6.68 -2.61
CA ASN A 52 16.29 6.40 -1.27
C ASN A 52 16.70 5.00 -0.74
N LEU A 53 17.22 4.12 -1.60
CA LEU A 53 17.64 2.77 -1.21
C LEU A 53 19.02 2.71 -0.52
N GLN A 54 19.73 3.84 -0.36
CA GLN A 54 21.04 3.88 0.31
C GLN A 54 20.99 3.30 1.74
N ARG A 55 19.84 3.35 2.42
CA ARG A 55 19.63 2.74 3.74
C ARG A 55 19.83 1.22 3.79
N PHE A 56 19.67 0.53 2.66
CA PHE A 56 19.74 -0.93 2.59
C PHE A 56 21.15 -1.48 2.32
N ASN A 57 22.17 -0.61 2.25
CA ASN A 57 23.57 -0.99 1.99
C ASN A 57 23.73 -1.98 0.82
N LEU A 58 23.02 -1.70 -0.28
CA LEU A 58 22.97 -2.58 -1.45
C LEU A 58 24.29 -2.50 -2.26
N PRO A 59 24.73 -3.61 -2.89
CA PRO A 59 25.87 -3.59 -3.82
C PRO A 59 25.65 -2.64 -5.01
N ARG A 60 24.43 -2.64 -5.53
CA ARG A 60 23.88 -1.72 -6.53
C ARG A 60 22.40 -1.53 -6.27
N ALA A 61 21.83 -0.38 -6.64
CA ALA A 61 20.41 -0.09 -6.38
C ALA A 61 19.46 -1.11 -7.05
N GLU A 62 19.83 -1.66 -8.20
CA GLU A 62 19.05 -2.69 -8.89
C GLU A 62 19.07 -4.04 -8.17
N SER A 63 20.03 -4.29 -7.26
CA SER A 63 20.19 -5.59 -6.57
C SER A 63 18.94 -5.97 -5.78
N ILE A 64 18.18 -4.98 -5.30
CA ILE A 64 16.92 -5.24 -4.57
C ILE A 64 15.88 -5.97 -5.44
N PHE A 65 15.99 -5.89 -6.77
CA PHE A 65 15.11 -6.54 -7.74
C PHE A 65 15.76 -7.76 -8.40
N GLU A 66 16.93 -8.20 -7.92
CA GLU A 66 17.60 -9.41 -8.40
C GLU A 66 17.21 -10.62 -7.53
N LEU A 67 16.72 -11.69 -8.17
CA LEU A 67 16.25 -12.89 -7.46
C LEU A 67 17.35 -13.54 -6.61
N ASP A 68 18.60 -13.54 -7.08
CA ASP A 68 19.74 -14.10 -6.33
C ASP A 68 20.06 -13.30 -5.07
N TYR A 69 19.87 -11.98 -5.12
CA TYR A 69 20.01 -11.13 -3.93
C TYR A 69 18.83 -11.34 -2.98
N PHE A 70 17.60 -11.37 -3.51
CA PHE A 70 16.38 -11.64 -2.74
C PHE A 70 16.49 -12.94 -1.95
N ARG A 71 16.96 -14.03 -2.58
CA ARG A 71 17.17 -15.33 -1.92
C ARG A 71 18.14 -15.27 -0.74
N LYS A 72 19.14 -14.38 -0.79
CA LYS A 72 20.16 -14.23 0.26
C LYS A 72 19.73 -13.26 1.37
N SER A 73 19.02 -12.20 1.00
CA SER A 73 18.65 -11.10 1.89
C SER A 73 17.32 -10.46 1.47
N PRO A 74 16.17 -11.12 1.76
CA PRO A 74 14.87 -10.67 1.27
C PRO A 74 14.31 -9.45 2.02
N GLY A 75 14.86 -9.13 3.20
CA GLY A 75 14.34 -8.08 4.08
C GLY A 75 14.19 -6.71 3.41
N ALA A 76 15.20 -6.29 2.63
CA ALA A 76 15.16 -5.02 1.91
C ALA A 76 14.00 -4.95 0.91
N PHE A 77 13.75 -6.04 0.16
CA PHE A 77 12.62 -6.11 -0.76
C PHE A 77 11.29 -6.07 -0.03
N TYR A 78 11.13 -6.81 1.07
CA TYR A 78 9.87 -6.81 1.84
C TYR A 78 9.57 -5.46 2.48
N GLU A 79 10.58 -4.76 3.01
CA GLU A 79 10.41 -3.39 3.52
C GLU A 79 9.94 -2.44 2.42
N LEU A 80 10.56 -2.53 1.25
CA LEU A 80 10.18 -1.75 0.08
C LEU A 80 8.76 -2.11 -0.42
N ALA A 81 8.43 -3.39 -0.51
CA ALA A 81 7.12 -3.88 -0.95
C ALA A 81 6.00 -3.40 -0.02
N ARG A 82 6.27 -3.29 1.29
CA ARG A 82 5.34 -2.75 2.27
C ARG A 82 5.06 -1.25 2.05
N GLU A 83 6.08 -0.48 1.67
CA GLU A 83 5.90 0.95 1.35
C GLU A 83 5.07 1.14 0.07
N MET A 84 5.20 0.22 -0.89
CA MET A 84 4.51 0.26 -2.19
C MET A 84 3.18 -0.52 -2.22
N TRP A 85 2.68 -0.97 -1.05
CA TRP A 85 1.51 -1.84 -1.00
C TRP A 85 0.24 -1.19 -1.59
N PRO A 86 -0.60 -1.94 -2.35
CA PRO A 86 -1.85 -1.41 -2.90
C PRO A 86 -2.78 -0.81 -1.84
N GLY A 87 -3.40 0.33 -2.17
CA GLY A 87 -4.27 1.10 -1.27
C GLY A 87 -3.58 2.25 -0.54
N ASN A 88 -2.24 2.35 -0.61
CA ASN A 88 -1.50 3.53 -0.13
C ASN A 88 -1.58 4.72 -1.10
N PHE A 89 -1.95 4.47 -2.36
CA PHE A 89 -1.95 5.44 -3.44
C PHE A 89 -3.26 5.36 -4.21
N SER A 90 -3.58 6.42 -4.96
CA SER A 90 -4.77 6.45 -5.81
C SER A 90 -4.39 6.58 -7.29
N PRO A 91 -5.17 5.99 -8.22
CA PRO A 91 -4.87 6.09 -9.64
C PRO A 91 -4.84 7.53 -10.15
N THR A 92 -3.92 7.80 -11.07
CA THR A 92 -3.77 9.12 -11.69
C THR A 92 -4.73 9.33 -12.87
N LEU A 93 -4.80 10.56 -13.40
CA LEU A 93 -5.55 10.85 -14.63
C LEU A 93 -5.12 9.98 -15.82
N ALA A 94 -3.85 9.59 -15.90
CA ALA A 94 -3.38 8.70 -16.95
C ALA A 94 -4.02 7.30 -16.85
N HIS A 95 -4.17 6.77 -15.64
CA HIS A 95 -4.84 5.49 -15.41
C HIS A 95 -6.33 5.57 -15.78
N TYR A 96 -7.02 6.63 -15.37
CA TYR A 96 -8.42 6.86 -15.75
C TYR A 96 -8.59 7.10 -17.25
N PHE A 97 -7.60 7.66 -17.94
CA PHE A 97 -7.62 7.78 -19.39
C PHE A 97 -7.56 6.40 -20.07
N ILE A 98 -6.76 5.46 -19.55
CA ILE A 98 -6.73 4.07 -20.04
C ILE A 98 -8.10 3.41 -19.82
N ARG A 99 -8.71 3.62 -18.64
CA ARG A 99 -10.08 3.17 -18.36
C ARG A 99 -11.09 3.78 -19.34
N LEU A 100 -10.96 5.07 -19.66
CA LEU A 100 -11.83 5.74 -20.63
C LEU A 100 -11.70 5.13 -22.04
N LEU A 101 -10.49 4.77 -22.48
CA LEU A 101 -10.29 4.06 -23.75
C LEU A 101 -11.03 2.72 -23.77
N HIS A 102 -11.08 2.02 -22.63
CA HIS A 102 -11.88 0.81 -22.47
C HIS A 102 -13.38 1.10 -22.56
N ASP A 103 -13.88 2.09 -21.81
CA ASP A 103 -15.30 2.46 -21.81
C ASP A 103 -15.78 2.94 -23.20
N LYS A 104 -14.88 3.52 -24.01
CA LYS A 104 -15.14 3.89 -25.40
C LYS A 104 -15.01 2.73 -26.39
N GLY A 105 -14.65 1.54 -25.94
CA GLY A 105 -14.57 0.33 -26.76
C GLY A 105 -13.37 0.26 -27.71
N VAL A 106 -12.36 1.12 -27.52
CA VAL A 106 -11.19 1.20 -28.41
C VAL A 106 -9.93 0.58 -27.80
N LEU A 107 -9.90 0.33 -26.49
CA LEU A 107 -8.76 -0.32 -25.85
C LEU A 107 -8.63 -1.80 -26.25
N LEU A 108 -7.55 -2.11 -26.97
CA LEU A 108 -7.17 -3.49 -27.28
C LEU A 108 -6.43 -4.13 -26.11
N ARG A 109 -5.39 -3.45 -25.59
CA ARG A 109 -4.56 -3.93 -24.48
C ARG A 109 -3.79 -2.79 -23.82
N CYS A 110 -3.57 -2.89 -22.52
CA CYS A 110 -2.62 -2.11 -21.76
C CYS A 110 -1.46 -3.03 -21.34
N TYR A 111 -0.24 -2.69 -21.72
CA TYR A 111 0.99 -3.33 -21.25
C TYR A 111 1.64 -2.40 -20.24
N SER A 112 1.66 -2.80 -18.98
CA SER A 112 2.28 -2.02 -17.91
C SER A 112 3.57 -2.67 -17.44
N GLN A 113 4.60 -1.85 -17.28
CA GLN A 113 5.81 -2.21 -16.54
C GLN A 113 5.69 -1.99 -15.03
N ASN A 114 4.58 -1.36 -14.59
CA ASN A 114 4.35 -1.08 -13.18
C ASN A 114 3.88 -2.33 -12.45
N ILE A 115 4.19 -2.36 -11.15
CA ILE A 115 3.76 -3.41 -10.23
C ILE A 115 2.74 -2.89 -9.19
N ASP A 116 2.37 -1.61 -9.27
CA ASP A 116 1.55 -0.89 -8.28
C ASP A 116 0.04 -1.21 -8.34
N SER A 117 -0.40 -1.94 -9.36
CA SER A 117 -1.81 -2.32 -9.62
C SER A 117 -2.79 -1.14 -9.80
N LEU A 118 -2.31 0.09 -10.03
CA LEU A 118 -3.19 1.27 -10.16
C LEU A 118 -4.07 1.22 -11.42
N GLU A 119 -3.70 0.49 -12.47
CA GLU A 119 -4.58 0.28 -13.63
C GLU A 119 -5.81 -0.55 -13.25
N ARG A 120 -5.62 -1.59 -12.42
CA ARG A 120 -6.72 -2.43 -11.91
C ARG A 120 -7.62 -1.62 -10.97
N GLU A 121 -7.02 -0.81 -10.10
CA GLU A 121 -7.76 0.07 -9.20
C GLU A 121 -8.56 1.15 -9.95
N ALA A 122 -8.02 1.69 -11.05
CA ALA A 122 -8.77 2.56 -11.97
C ALA A 122 -9.91 1.84 -12.72
N GLY A 123 -10.03 0.52 -12.55
CA GLY A 123 -11.07 -0.31 -13.13
C GLY A 123 -10.79 -0.76 -14.56
N VAL A 124 -9.53 -0.78 -15.01
CA VAL A 124 -9.17 -1.45 -16.27
C VAL A 124 -9.40 -2.95 -16.10
N PRO A 125 -10.19 -3.60 -16.97
CA PRO A 125 -10.48 -5.03 -16.83
C PRO A 125 -9.23 -5.91 -16.91
N ALA A 126 -9.26 -7.03 -16.18
CA ALA A 126 -8.16 -8.00 -16.12
C ALA A 126 -7.76 -8.53 -17.51
N ASP A 127 -8.73 -8.80 -18.38
CA ASP A 127 -8.49 -9.28 -19.75
C ASP A 127 -7.86 -8.20 -20.65
N LYS A 128 -7.87 -6.93 -20.25
CA LYS A 128 -7.27 -5.82 -20.99
C LYS A 128 -5.89 -5.43 -20.48
N LEU A 129 -5.46 -5.93 -19.33
CA LEU A 129 -4.20 -5.58 -18.70
C LEU A 129 -3.19 -6.72 -18.79
N ILE A 130 -1.96 -6.39 -19.17
CA ILE A 130 -0.81 -7.26 -19.08
C ILE A 130 0.20 -6.57 -18.17
N ALA A 131 0.35 -7.11 -16.95
CA ALA A 131 1.38 -6.71 -16.01
C ALA A 131 2.70 -7.37 -16.43
N ALA A 132 3.48 -6.70 -17.27
CA ALA A 132 4.67 -7.27 -17.92
C ALA A 132 5.77 -7.64 -16.92
N HIS A 133 5.79 -6.99 -15.75
CA HIS A 133 6.71 -7.29 -14.65
C HIS A 133 6.00 -7.94 -13.45
N GLY A 134 4.79 -8.47 -13.64
CA GLY A 134 3.92 -8.91 -12.56
C GLY A 134 3.29 -7.74 -11.80
N ASN A 135 2.57 -8.06 -10.73
CA ASN A 135 1.92 -7.11 -9.84
C ASN A 135 1.65 -7.77 -8.48
N PHE A 136 1.00 -7.06 -7.55
CA PHE A 136 0.67 -7.60 -6.23
C PHE A 136 -0.64 -8.41 -6.18
N ASP A 137 -1.20 -8.80 -7.33
CA ASP A 137 -2.48 -9.51 -7.37
C ASP A 137 -2.38 -10.96 -6.84
N ALA A 138 -1.21 -11.60 -6.98
CA ALA A 138 -0.94 -12.96 -6.53
C ALA A 138 0.53 -13.14 -6.11
N ALA A 139 0.80 -14.08 -5.19
CA ALA A 139 2.15 -14.44 -4.76
C ALA A 139 2.36 -15.95 -4.83
N HIS A 140 3.61 -16.39 -4.96
CA HIS A 140 3.96 -17.81 -5.07
C HIS A 140 5.24 -18.10 -4.27
N VAL A 141 5.36 -19.29 -3.71
CA VAL A 141 6.64 -19.73 -3.13
C VAL A 141 7.62 -19.96 -4.28
N ILE A 142 8.83 -19.39 -4.18
CA ILE A 142 9.86 -19.48 -5.21
C ILE A 142 10.12 -20.94 -5.58
N ASP A 143 10.26 -21.20 -6.89
CA ASP A 143 10.48 -22.53 -7.48
C ASP A 143 9.32 -23.52 -7.27
N THR A 144 8.14 -23.04 -6.88
CA THR A 144 6.92 -23.83 -6.75
C THR A 144 5.75 -23.23 -7.52
N VAL A 145 4.68 -24.01 -7.68
CA VAL A 145 3.46 -23.64 -8.41
C VAL A 145 2.30 -23.17 -7.52
N PRO A 146 2.14 -23.60 -6.26
CA PRO A 146 1.03 -23.14 -5.44
C PRO A 146 1.05 -21.62 -5.23
N GLU A 147 -0.08 -21.00 -5.55
CA GLU A 147 -0.36 -19.60 -5.20
C GLU A 147 -0.55 -19.49 -3.68
N VAL A 148 -0.04 -18.41 -3.12
CA VAL A 148 -0.26 -18.01 -1.73
C VAL A 148 -0.97 -16.67 -1.72
N GLU A 149 -1.90 -16.52 -0.79
CA GLU A 149 -2.65 -15.28 -0.61
C GLU A 149 -1.69 -14.16 -0.22
N ALA A 150 -1.50 -13.19 -1.12
CA ALA A 150 -0.55 -12.09 -0.92
C ALA A 150 -0.86 -11.29 0.34
N ARG A 151 -2.13 -11.26 0.76
CA ARG A 151 -2.58 -10.58 1.98
C ARG A 151 -2.02 -11.20 3.25
N GLU A 152 -1.81 -12.52 3.29
CA GLU A 152 -1.27 -13.22 4.47
C GLU A 152 0.19 -12.81 4.72
N LEU A 153 0.97 -12.59 3.66
CA LEU A 153 2.39 -12.20 3.74
C LEU A 153 2.63 -10.84 4.43
N PHE A 154 1.67 -9.91 4.35
CA PHE A 154 1.84 -8.55 4.87
C PHE A 154 1.00 -8.27 6.13
N PHE A 155 0.03 -9.13 6.47
CA PHE A 155 -0.80 -8.95 7.67
C PHE A 155 -0.06 -9.38 8.95
N GLU A 156 0.80 -10.41 8.89
CA GLU A 156 1.53 -10.89 10.06
C GLU A 156 2.51 -9.86 10.64
N CYS A 157 3.11 -9.00 9.80
CA CYS A 157 4.00 -7.93 10.26
C CYS A 157 3.30 -6.73 10.92
N GLY A 158 1.98 -6.57 10.75
CA GLY A 158 1.22 -5.44 11.31
C GLY A 158 0.60 -5.72 12.69
N LEU A 159 0.37 -7.00 12.99
CA LEU A 159 -0.25 -7.44 14.25
C LEU A 159 0.61 -7.17 15.48
N GLU A 160 1.94 -7.19 15.35
CA GLU A 160 2.85 -6.97 16.48
C GLU A 160 2.68 -5.58 17.10
N LEU A 161 2.52 -4.53 16.29
CA LEU A 161 2.33 -3.16 16.78
C LEU A 161 1.00 -2.98 17.52
N TRP A 162 -0.07 -3.60 17.04
CA TRP A 162 -1.38 -3.55 17.71
C TRP A 162 -1.40 -4.37 18.99
N LEU A 163 -0.73 -5.53 19.01
CA LEU A 163 -0.54 -6.34 20.21
C LEU A 163 0.31 -5.60 21.24
N LEU A 164 1.37 -4.91 20.84
CA LEU A 164 2.20 -4.08 21.71
C LEU A 164 1.40 -2.90 22.28
N LEU A 165 0.60 -2.21 21.46
CA LEU A 165 -0.31 -1.14 21.92
C LEU A 165 -1.36 -1.67 22.90
N LEU A 166 -1.95 -2.83 22.63
CA LEU A 166 -2.93 -3.47 23.51
C LEU A 166 -2.27 -3.88 24.85
N LEU A 167 -1.08 -4.48 24.82
CA LEU A 167 -0.32 -4.84 26.01
C LEU A 167 0.06 -3.59 26.83
N LEU A 168 0.46 -2.51 26.16
CA LEU A 168 0.73 -1.23 26.80
C LEU A 168 -0.53 -0.67 27.48
N LEU A 169 -1.67 -0.65 26.79
CA LEU A 169 -2.94 -0.18 27.34
C LEU A 169 -3.40 -1.03 28.54
N LEU A 170 -3.28 -2.36 28.45
CA LEU A 170 -3.61 -3.27 29.56
C LEU A 170 -2.66 -3.06 30.75
N SER A 171 -1.37 -2.83 30.53
CA SER A 171 -0.42 -2.52 31.60
C SER A 171 -0.71 -1.19 32.28
N LEU A 172 -1.10 -0.16 31.53
CA LEU A 172 -1.50 1.15 32.07
C LEU A 172 -2.79 1.05 32.90
N LEU A 173 -3.78 0.27 32.43
CA LEU A 173 -5.01 0.01 33.17
C LEU A 173 -4.75 -0.73 34.48
N LEU A 174 -3.87 -1.74 34.47
CA LEU A 174 -3.49 -2.48 35.67
C LEU A 174 -2.77 -1.57 36.68
N LEU A 175 -1.86 -0.71 36.21
CA LEU A 175 -1.16 0.26 37.06
C LEU A 175 -2.15 1.26 37.70
N LEU A 176 -3.12 1.74 36.92
CA LEU A 176 -4.17 2.63 37.42
C LEU A 176 -5.00 1.95 38.51
N LEU A 177 -5.40 0.69 38.31
CA LEU A 177 -6.13 -0.10 39.31
C LEU A 177 -5.32 -0.29 40.60
N LEU A 178 -4.02 -0.62 40.48
CA LEU A 178 -3.13 -0.79 41.63
C LEU A 178 -2.92 0.51 42.42
N LEU A 179 -2.99 1.67 41.77
CA LEU A 179 -2.87 2.98 42.43
C LEU A 179 -4.20 3.46 43.05
N LEU A 180 -5.32 3.24 42.37
CA LEU A 180 -6.63 3.75 42.80
C LEU A 180 -7.32 2.84 43.82
N LEU A 181 -7.11 1.52 43.75
CA LEU A 181 -7.77 0.57 44.66
C LEU A 181 -7.38 0.79 46.14
N PRO A 182 -6.11 1.03 46.50
CA PRO A 182 -5.73 1.36 47.88
C PRO A 182 -6.33 2.69 48.35
N LEU A 183 -6.39 3.71 47.48
CA LEU A 183 -7.00 5.01 47.80
C LEU A 183 -8.50 4.87 48.04
N LEU A 184 -9.20 4.08 47.23
CA LEU A 184 -10.61 3.78 47.39
C LEU A 184 -10.86 3.00 48.70
N LEU A 185 -10.04 2.00 49.00
CA LEU A 185 -10.12 1.25 50.25
C LEU A 185 -9.85 2.14 51.47
N LEU A 186 -8.87 3.04 51.37
CA LEU A 186 -8.57 4.02 52.43
C LEU A 186 -9.74 4.97 52.65
N LEU A 187 -10.37 5.46 51.58
CA LEU A 187 -11.56 6.30 51.64
C LEU A 187 -12.74 5.58 52.27
N LEU A 188 -13.00 4.33 51.88
CA LEU A 188 -14.05 3.50 52.46
C LEU A 188 -13.81 3.20 53.94
N LEU A 189 -12.55 2.96 54.34
CA LEU A 189 -12.16 2.83 55.74
C LEU A 189 -12.42 4.13 56.51
N PHE A 190 -12.04 5.28 55.97
CA PHE A 190 -12.31 6.59 56.58
C PHE A 190 -13.81 6.82 56.81
N LEU A 191 -14.63 6.58 55.78
CA LEU A 191 -16.09 6.72 55.86
C LEU A 191 -16.75 5.72 56.83
N SER A 192 -16.14 4.54 57.01
CA SER A 192 -16.60 3.52 57.97
C SER A 192 -16.27 3.88 59.42
N VAL A 193 -15.18 4.62 59.66
CA VAL A 193 -14.79 5.09 61.01
C VAL A 193 -15.73 6.22 61.48
N ASP A 194 -16.06 7.18 60.62
CA ASP A 194 -16.96 8.30 60.99
C ASP A 194 -18.39 7.83 61.34
N SER A 195 -18.89 6.80 60.67
CA SER A 195 -20.21 6.22 60.95
C SER A 195 -20.26 5.48 62.29
N SER A 196 -19.12 4.99 62.80
CA SER A 196 -19.02 4.36 64.13
C SER A 196 -18.96 5.37 65.29
N VAL A 197 -18.44 6.58 65.07
CA VAL A 197 -18.37 7.66 66.07
C VAL A 197 -19.70 8.40 66.21
N ALA A 198 -20.51 8.45 65.14
CA ALA A 198 -21.86 9.03 65.20
C ALA A 198 -22.85 8.18 66.03
N GLY A 199 -22.63 6.87 66.12
CA GLY A 199 -23.53 5.93 66.83
C GLY A 199 -23.40 5.89 68.36
N SER A 200 -22.33 6.45 68.94
CA SER A 200 -22.08 6.35 70.39
C SER A 200 -22.63 7.50 71.24
N LYS A 201 -23.33 8.48 70.64
CA LYS A 201 -23.92 9.64 71.35
C LYS A 201 -25.42 9.49 71.72
N GLN A 202 -25.98 8.28 71.61
CA GLN A 202 -27.38 8.00 71.98
C GLN A 202 -27.46 6.81 72.95
N LYS A 203 -26.92 6.99 74.17
CA LYS A 203 -27.23 6.11 75.32
C LYS A 203 -26.74 6.72 76.64
N ILE A 204 -27.34 7.84 77.06
CA ILE A 204 -27.54 8.22 78.47
C ILE A 204 -28.89 8.91 78.55
#